data_AF-A0A2V8RGR4-F1
#
_entry.id   AF-A0A2V8RGR4-F1
#
_cell.length_a   1.000
_cell.length_b   1.000
_cell.length_c   1.000
_cell.angle_alpha   90.00
_cell.angle_beta   90.00
_cell.angle_gamma   90.00
#
_symmetry.space_group_name_H-M   'P 1'
#
loop_
_entity.id
_entity.type
_entity.pdbx_description
1 polymer ?
#
loop_
_entity_poly.entity_id
_entity_poly.type
_entity_poly.pdbx_seq_one_letter_code
_entity_poly.pdbx_strand_id
1 'polypeptide(L)' 'RWSPHKFVKNFNTPILIITNTLDYRVPEGEGMQLFTAVQRMGVESKLVDFPDEGHWVGKPANSHFWYNTVLGWLDKHLK' A
#
# COMPACT_ATOMS: atom_id res chain seq x y z
N ARG A 1 11.33 12.32 -14.49
CA ARG A 1 10.56 13.53 -14.12
C ARG A 1 9.30 13.18 -13.33
N TRP A 2 8.56 12.15 -13.74
CA TRP A 2 7.23 11.82 -13.21
C TRP A 2 7.19 10.72 -12.14
N SER A 3 8.34 10.31 -11.60
CA SER A 3 8.37 9.20 -10.65
C SER A 3 8.02 9.69 -9.23
N PRO A 4 7.03 9.09 -8.54
CA PRO A 4 6.53 9.57 -7.24
C PRO A 4 7.60 9.64 -6.14
N HIS A 5 8.58 8.73 -6.13
CA HIS A 5 9.63 8.71 -5.10
C HIS A 5 10.42 10.03 -5.02
N LYS A 6 10.46 10.81 -6.11
CA LYS A 6 11.13 12.12 -6.14
C LYS A 6 10.40 13.20 -5.36
N PHE A 7 9.16 12.95 -4.95
CA PHE A 7 8.27 13.93 -4.31
C PHE A 7 7.84 13.52 -2.90
N VAL A 8 8.49 12.50 -2.29
CA VAL A 8 8.09 11.96 -0.97
C VAL A 8 8.04 13.01 0.14
N LYS A 9 8.86 14.06 0.05
CA LYS A 9 8.86 15.18 1.00
C LYS A 9 7.53 15.95 1.05
N ASN A 10 6.71 15.84 0.02
CA ASN A 10 5.43 16.52 -0.08
C ASN A 10 4.27 15.67 0.46
N PHE A 11 4.53 14.41 0.87
CA PHE A 11 3.47 13.51 1.32
C PHE A 11 3.12 13.86 2.77
N ASN A 12 1.83 14.06 3.03
CA ASN A 12 1.32 14.44 4.35
C ASN A 12 -0.03 13.78 4.71
N THR A 13 -0.75 13.24 3.73
CA THR A 13 -1.96 12.45 3.94
C THR A 13 -1.61 11.04 4.43
N PRO A 14 -2.38 10.44 5.37
CA PRO A 14 -2.21 9.04 5.73
C PRO A 14 -2.25 8.09 4.53
N ILE A 15 -1.33 7.11 4.47
CA ILE A 15 -1.15 6.23 3.30
C ILE A 15 -1.32 4.76 3.66
N LEU A 16 -2.30 4.10 3.02
CA LEU A 16 -2.38 2.64 2.96
C LEU A 16 -1.62 2.16 1.71
N ILE A 17 -0.60 1.32 1.92
CA ILE A 17 0.16 0.65 0.86
C ILE A 17 -0.27 -0.82 0.84
N ILE A 18 -0.68 -1.30 -0.32
CA ILE A 18 -0.98 -2.71 -0.57
C ILE A 18 -0.04 -3.21 -1.66
N THR A 19 0.63 -4.32 -1.41
CA THR A 19 1.52 -4.97 -2.37
C THR A 19 1.31 -6.48 -2.33
N ASN A 20 1.76 -7.18 -3.38
CA ASN A 20 1.58 -8.61 -3.54
C ASN A 20 2.91 -9.22 -3.99
N THR A 21 3.42 -10.22 -3.29
CA THR A 21 4.75 -10.81 -3.56
C THR A 21 4.88 -11.41 -4.97
N LEU A 22 3.80 -11.94 -5.56
CA LEU A 22 3.85 -12.54 -6.89
C LEU A 22 3.44 -11.56 -8.00
N ASP A 23 3.42 -10.25 -7.73
CA ASP A 23 3.23 -9.24 -8.76
C ASP A 23 4.52 -8.98 -9.54
N TYR A 24 4.65 -9.69 -10.67
CA TYR A 24 5.76 -9.51 -11.60
C TYR A 24 5.65 -8.27 -12.51
N ARG A 25 4.54 -7.51 -12.42
CA ARG A 25 4.37 -6.23 -13.16
C ARG A 25 4.85 -5.06 -12.32
N VAL A 26 4.55 -5.09 -11.02
CA VAL A 26 4.98 -4.09 -10.04
C VAL A 26 5.60 -4.82 -8.84
N PRO A 27 6.93 -5.00 -8.82
CA PRO A 27 7.60 -5.75 -7.78
C PRO A 27 7.32 -5.22 -6.37
N GLU A 28 7.20 -6.12 -5.38
CA GLU A 28 6.86 -5.78 -3.99
C GLU A 28 7.77 -4.71 -3.37
N GLY A 29 9.03 -4.67 -3.81
CA GLY A 29 10.02 -3.70 -3.38
C GLY A 29 9.61 -2.24 -3.61
N GLU A 30 8.82 -1.94 -4.63
CA GLU A 30 8.31 -0.58 -4.88
C GLU A 30 7.36 -0.13 -3.75
N GLY A 31 6.48 -1.03 -3.28
CA GLY A 31 5.60 -0.77 -2.15
C GLY A 31 6.37 -0.64 -0.83
N MET A 32 7.33 -1.53 -0.58
CA MET A 32 8.16 -1.50 0.63
C MET A 32 9.04 -0.25 0.71
N GLN A 33 9.60 0.20 -0.42
CA GLN A 33 10.36 1.45 -0.51
C GLN A 33 9.49 2.66 -0.17
N LEU A 34 8.27 2.72 -0.72
CA LEU A 34 7.32 3.78 -0.38
C LEU A 34 7.00 3.77 1.12
N PHE A 35 6.63 2.61 1.68
CA PHE A 35 6.32 2.48 3.11
C PHE A 35 7.47 2.97 3.99
N THR A 36 8.69 2.52 3.71
CA THR A 36 9.89 2.97 4.43
C THR A 36 10.07 4.48 4.34
N ALA A 37 9.89 5.06 3.14
CA ALA A 37 10.10 6.48 2.92
C ALA A 37 9.06 7.33 3.67
N VAL A 38 7.79 6.94 3.68
CA VAL A 38 6.71 7.69 4.35
C VAL A 38 6.74 7.53 5.87
N GLN A 39 7.16 6.35 6.36
CA GLN A 39 7.46 6.14 7.79
C GLN A 39 8.56 7.10 8.27
N ARG A 40 9.65 7.25 7.50
CA ARG A 40 10.73 8.20 7.83
C ARG A 40 10.30 9.66 7.81
N MET A 41 9.25 9.99 7.08
CA MET A 41 8.65 11.32 7.03
C MET A 41 7.65 11.57 8.17
N GLY A 42 7.38 10.57 9.02
CA GLY A 42 6.38 10.67 10.08
C GLY A 42 4.94 10.67 9.56
N VAL A 43 4.71 10.21 8.32
CA VAL A 43 3.37 10.10 7.75
C VAL A 43 2.73 8.81 8.25
N GLU A 44 1.52 8.91 8.83
CA GLU A 44 0.76 7.74 9.23
C GLU A 44 0.61 6.80 8.04
N SER A 45 1.04 5.55 8.21
CA SER A 45 1.01 4.61 7.11
C SER A 45 0.84 3.17 7.57
N LYS A 46 0.22 2.37 6.71
CA LYS A 46 -0.03 0.95 6.90
C LYS A 46 0.42 0.20 5.64
N LEU A 47 1.15 -0.89 5.83
CA LEU A 47 1.52 -1.82 4.77
C LEU A 47 0.73 -3.12 4.93
N VAL A 48 0.17 -3.62 3.83
CA VAL A 48 -0.38 -4.96 3.71
C VAL A 48 0.29 -5.64 2.53
N ASP A 49 0.80 -6.84 2.77
CA ASP A 49 1.38 -7.70 1.74
C ASP A 49 0.57 -9.00 1.62
N PHE A 50 0.31 -9.42 0.38
CA PHE A 50 -0.31 -10.70 0.05
C PHE A 50 0.74 -11.62 -0.59
N PRO A 51 1.35 -12.54 0.19
CA PRO A 51 2.50 -13.32 -0.28
C PRO A 51 2.14 -14.34 -1.37
N ASP A 52 0.85 -14.62 -1.54
CA ASP A 52 0.33 -15.68 -2.39
C ASP A 52 -0.61 -15.16 -3.49
N GLU A 53 -0.59 -13.85 -3.75
CA GLU A 53 -1.35 -13.16 -4.80
C GLU A 53 -0.44 -12.55 -5.88
N GLY A 54 -0.96 -12.43 -7.10
CA GLY A 54 -0.26 -11.81 -8.24
C GLY A 54 -0.59 -10.32 -8.36
N HIS A 55 -0.73 -9.80 -9.58
CA HIS A 55 -1.12 -8.39 -9.79
C HIS A 55 -2.54 -8.04 -9.28
N TRP A 56 -3.38 -9.05 -9.05
CA TRP A 56 -4.73 -8.90 -8.53
C TRP A 56 -4.88 -9.75 -7.27
N VAL A 57 -5.74 -9.32 -6.36
CA VAL A 57 -6.10 -10.09 -5.16
C VAL A 57 -7.35 -10.92 -5.47
N GLY A 58 -7.14 -12.17 -5.89
CA GLY A 58 -8.20 -13.02 -6.45
C GLY A 58 -8.74 -14.11 -5.53
N LYS A 59 -7.98 -14.57 -4.53
CA LYS A 59 -8.46 -15.63 -3.63
C LYS A 59 -9.58 -15.08 -2.74
N PRO A 60 -10.71 -15.80 -2.56
CA PRO A 60 -11.87 -15.28 -1.85
C PRO A 60 -11.56 -14.72 -0.45
N ALA A 61 -10.74 -15.42 0.34
CA ALA A 61 -10.34 -14.98 1.68
C ALA A 61 -9.49 -13.70 1.63
N ASN A 62 -8.54 -13.62 0.70
CA ASN A 62 -7.69 -12.46 0.52
C ASN A 62 -8.47 -11.26 0.01
N SER A 63 -9.38 -11.45 -0.96
CA SER A 63 -10.25 -10.38 -1.46
C SER A 63 -11.13 -9.83 -0.34
N HIS A 64 -11.72 -10.70 0.50
CA HIS A 64 -12.50 -10.27 1.66
C HIS A 64 -11.65 -9.45 2.65
N PHE A 65 -10.43 -9.89 2.96
CA PHE A 65 -9.50 -9.14 3.80
C PHE A 65 -9.08 -7.80 3.17
N TRP A 66 -8.85 -7.77 1.85
CA TRP A 66 -8.50 -6.58 1.09
C TRP A 66 -9.62 -5.52 1.18
N TYR A 67 -10.86 -5.90 0.91
CA TYR A 67 -12.00 -4.97 1.00
C TYR A 67 -12.19 -4.43 2.41
N ASN A 68 -12.14 -5.29 3.43
CA ASN A 68 -12.24 -4.85 4.83
C ASN A 68 -11.09 -3.91 5.22
N THR A 69 -9.88 -4.16 4.73
CA THR A 69 -8.72 -3.30 4.98
C THR A 69 -8.92 -1.92 4.35
N VAL A 70 -9.33 -1.86 3.09
CA VAL A 70 -9.55 -0.59 2.38
C VAL A 70 -10.70 0.19 3.01
N LEU A 71 -11.86 -0.44 3.22
CA LEU A 71 -13.03 0.21 3.81
C LEU A 71 -12.76 0.67 5.25
N GLY A 72 -12.09 -0.14 6.06
CA GLY A 72 -11.71 0.25 7.42
C GLY A 72 -10.71 1.40 7.47
N TRP A 73 -9.79 1.47 6.50
CA TRP A 73 -8.88 2.62 6.38
C TRP A 73 -9.63 3.90 6.05
N LEU A 74 -10.57 3.83 5.11
CA LEU A 74 -11.40 4.97 4.73
C LEU A 74 -12.31 5.42 5.89
N ASP A 75 -12.97 4.50 6.59
CA ASP A 75 -13.80 4.81 7.78
C ASP A 75 -13.01 5.49 8.90
N LYS A 76 -11.73 5.16 9.05
CA LYS A 76 -10.87 5.80 10.05
C LYS A 76 -10.55 7.26 9.69
N HIS A 77 -10.43 7.60 8.41
CA HIS A 77 -9.82 8.86 7.96
C HIS A 77 -10.77 9.82 7.21
N LEU A 78 -11.95 9.38 6.78
CA LEU A 78 -12.91 10.18 6.01
C LEU A 78 -14.17 10.56 6.80
N LYS A 79 -14.11 10.53 8.13
CA LYS A 79 -15.21 10.99 9.00
C LYS A 79 -15.31 12.51 9.07
#